data_AF-A0A7V1P3K1-F1
#
_entry.id   AF-A0A7V1P3K1-F1
#
_cell.length_a   1.000
_cell.length_b   1.000
_cell.length_c   1.000
_cell.angle_alpha   90.00
_cell.angle_beta   90.00
_cell.angle_gamma   90.00
#
_symmetry.space_group_name_H-M   'P 1'
#
loop_
_entity.id
_entity.type
_entity.pdbx_description
1 polymer ?
#
loop_
_entity_poly.entity_id
_entity_poly.type
_entity_poly.pdbx_seq_one_letter_code
_entity_poly.pdbx_strand_id
1 'polypeptide(L)'
;MTKPTFDITQIVLLSFLAIVVYVFILIVFFYARRKYKGGVVEKVINFIIATTGFLLVADIALFLIPNYGFVISYTIHVIFKIIALTCLAIGGLKFFVR
;
A
#
# COMPACT_ATOMS: atom_id res chain seq x y z
N MET A 1 28.41 -22.58 -8.40
CA MET A 1 27.00 -22.28 -8.72
C MET A 1 26.29 -21.91 -7.41
N THR A 2 26.38 -20.65 -7.01
CA THR A 2 25.79 -20.16 -5.76
C THR A 2 24.28 -20.13 -5.91
N LYS A 3 23.58 -21.05 -5.24
CA LYS A 3 22.13 -20.95 -5.07
C LYS A 3 21.84 -19.56 -4.47
N PRO A 4 20.94 -18.75 -5.04
CA PRO A 4 20.47 -17.56 -4.35
C PRO A 4 19.71 -18.04 -3.12
N THR A 5 20.40 -18.13 -1.98
CA THR A 5 19.77 -18.17 -0.68
C THR A 5 19.17 -16.79 -0.48
N PHE A 6 17.91 -16.64 -0.89
CA PHE A 6 17.11 -15.51 -0.45
C PHE A 6 17.08 -15.60 1.07
N ASP A 7 17.91 -14.80 1.71
CA ASP A 7 17.95 -14.71 3.16
C ASP A 7 16.60 -14.15 3.60
N ILE A 8 15.82 -14.99 4.27
CA ILE A 8 14.50 -14.67 4.82
C ILE A 8 14.53 -13.37 5.63
N THR A 9 15.67 -13.08 6.26
CA THR A 9 15.96 -11.82 6.97
C THR A 9 15.96 -10.60 6.05
N GLN A 10 16.47 -10.70 4.82
CA GLN A 10 16.43 -9.62 3.83
C GLN A 10 15.00 -9.33 3.37
N ILE A 11 14.20 -10.36 3.13
CA ILE A 11 12.78 -10.22 2.75
C ILE A 11 12.01 -9.52 3.87
N VAL A 12 12.19 -9.97 5.11
CA VAL A 12 11.54 -9.36 6.28
C VAL A 12 11.98 -7.90 6.43
N LEU A 13 13.28 -7.61 6.32
CA LEU A 13 13.81 -6.24 6.41
C LEU A 13 13.19 -5.33 5.34
N LEU A 14 13.10 -5.81 4.09
CA LEU A 14 12.52 -5.06 2.98
C LEU A 14 11.03 -4.79 3.21
N SER A 15 10.27 -5.77 3.68
CA SER A 15 8.86 -5.60 4.03
C SER A 15 8.65 -4.59 5.17
N PHE A 16 9.50 -4.61 6.21
CA PHE A 16 9.45 -3.61 7.27
C PHE A 16 9.74 -2.20 6.75
N LEU A 17 10.76 -2.05 5.90
CA LEU A 17 11.09 -0.77 5.27
C LEU A 17 9.91 -0.24 4.45
N ALA A 18 9.26 -1.10 3.66
CA ALA A 18 8.07 -0.72 2.87
C ALA A 18 6.93 -0.22 3.76
N ILE A 19 6.64 -0.91 4.87
CA ILE A 19 5.61 -0.48 5.84
C ILE A 19 5.94 0.90 6.41
N VAL A 20 7.19 1.15 6.80
CA VAL A 20 7.62 2.46 7.33
C VAL A 20 7.38 3.56 6.30
N VAL A 21 7.71 3.31 5.04
CA VAL A 21 7.47 4.27 3.95
C VAL A 21 5.98 4.55 3.78
N TYR A 22 5.12 3.53 3.79
CA TYR A 22 3.66 3.74 3.69
C TYR A 22 3.10 4.53 4.86
N VAL A 23 3.56 4.26 6.09
CA VAL A 23 3.16 5.02 7.28
C VAL A 23 3.61 6.48 7.17
N PHE A 24 4.84 6.72 6.68
CA PHE A 24 5.33 8.08 6.47
C PHE A 24 4.48 8.85 5.45
N ILE A 25 4.13 8.21 4.32
CA ILE A 25 3.22 8.76 3.31
C ILE A 25 1.87 9.11 3.96
N LEU A 26 1.28 8.19 4.72
CA LEU A 26 0.00 8.43 5.40
C LEU A 26 0.09 9.63 6.35
N ILE A 27 1.14 9.76 7.15
CA ILE A 27 1.31 10.89 8.08
C ILE A 27 1.40 12.21 7.32
N VAL A 28 2.22 12.28 6.28
CA VAL A 28 2.42 13.50 5.47
C VAL A 28 1.11 13.91 4.80
N PHE A 29 0.41 12.99 4.15
CA PHE A 29 -0.86 13.28 3.48
C PHE A 29 -1.99 13.57 4.48
N PHE A 30 -1.98 12.93 5.65
CA PHE A 30 -2.95 13.24 6.71
C PHE A 30 -2.74 14.66 7.26
N TYR A 31 -1.48 15.10 7.42
CA TYR A 31 -1.19 16.48 7.78
C TYR A 31 -1.61 17.46 6.67
N ALA A 32 -1.33 17.13 5.41
CA ALA A 32 -1.78 17.91 4.26
C ALA A 32 -3.30 18.04 4.21
N ARG A 33 -4.05 16.97 4.51
CA ARG A 33 -5.53 16.99 4.57
C ARG A 33 -6.07 18.04 5.55
N ARG A 34 -5.38 18.27 6.67
CA ARG A 34 -5.81 19.29 7.64
C ARG A 34 -5.61 20.71 7.11
N LYS A 35 -4.61 20.91 6.26
CA LYS A 35 -4.25 22.21 5.66
C LYS A 35 -5.10 22.55 4.42
N TYR A 36 -5.39 21.54 3.59
CA TYR A 36 -6.16 21.71 2.36
C TYR A 36 -7.58 21.18 2.56
N LYS A 37 -8.45 22.00 3.15
CA LYS A 37 -9.88 21.70 3.31
C LYS A 37 -10.68 22.31 2.15
N GLY A 38 -11.49 21.48 1.50
CA GLY A 38 -12.36 21.87 0.39
C GLY A 38 -11.73 21.71 -0.99
N GLY A 39 -12.60 21.54 -1.99
CA GLY A 39 -12.23 21.48 -3.40
C GLY A 39 -11.70 20.13 -3.87
N VAL A 40 -11.06 20.15 -5.04
CA VAL A 40 -10.52 18.95 -5.71
C VAL A 40 -9.32 18.39 -4.95
N VAL A 41 -8.50 19.26 -4.34
CA VAL A 41 -7.27 18.89 -3.62
C VAL A 41 -7.56 18.00 -2.41
N GLU A 42 -8.59 18.31 -1.61
CA GLU A 42 -8.99 17.44 -0.49
C GLU A 42 -9.38 16.04 -0.97
N LYS A 43 -10.12 15.96 -2.08
CA LYS A 43 -10.52 14.67 -2.66
C LYS A 43 -9.29 13.89 -3.12
N VAL A 44 -8.29 14.53 -3.75
CA VAL A 44 -7.04 13.88 -4.17
C VAL A 44 -6.29 13.33 -2.96
N ILE A 45 -6.17 14.13 -1.91
CA ILE A 45 -5.48 13.71 -0.68
C ILE A 45 -6.20 12.53 -0.04
N ASN A 46 -7.54 12.57 0.06
CA ASN A 46 -8.32 11.47 0.61
C ASN A 46 -8.17 10.20 -0.23
N PHE A 47 -8.05 10.34 -1.55
CA PHE A 47 -7.82 9.24 -2.46
C PHE A 47 -6.42 8.63 -2.30
N ILE A 48 -5.36 9.44 -2.21
CA ILE A 48 -4.00 8.96 -1.95
C ILE A 48 -3.92 8.23 -0.61
N ILE A 49 -4.56 8.77 0.44
CA ILE A 49 -4.65 8.12 1.76
C ILE A 49 -5.35 6.77 1.64
N ALA A 50 -6.47 6.69 0.91
CA ALA A 50 -7.20 5.44 0.72
C ALA A 50 -6.35 4.39 -0.02
N THR A 51 -5.74 4.74 -1.15
CA THR A 51 -4.90 3.82 -1.94
C THR A 51 -3.66 3.37 -1.18
N THR A 52 -2.98 4.29 -0.47
CA THR A 52 -1.82 3.96 0.36
C THR A 52 -2.22 3.06 1.53
N GLY A 53 -3.41 3.28 2.12
CA GLY A 53 -3.97 2.40 3.13
C GLY A 53 -4.20 0.98 2.62
N PHE A 54 -4.75 0.82 1.42
CA PHE A 54 -4.91 -0.49 0.79
C PHE A 54 -3.58 -1.19 0.50
N LEU A 55 -2.57 -0.46 0.03
CA LEU A 55 -1.21 -0.98 -0.16
C LEU A 55 -0.59 -1.45 1.16
N LEU A 56 -0.76 -0.66 2.22
CA LEU A 56 -0.29 -1.03 3.55
C LEU A 56 -0.96 -2.32 4.04
N VAL A 57 -2.28 -2.47 3.88
CA VAL A 57 -3.00 -3.71 4.23
C VAL A 57 -2.51 -4.89 3.38
N ALA A 58 -2.22 -4.68 2.10
CA ALA A 58 -1.65 -5.71 1.23
C ALA A 58 -0.31 -6.23 1.78
N ASP A 59 0.61 -5.33 2.14
CA ASP A 59 1.91 -5.70 2.69
C ASP A 59 1.79 -6.32 4.11
N ILE A 60 0.82 -5.91 4.93
CA ILE A 60 0.51 -6.59 6.20
C ILE A 60 0.01 -8.03 5.97
N ALA A 61 -0.69 -8.32 4.88
CA ALA A 61 -1.16 -9.69 4.61
C ALA A 61 0.00 -10.69 4.45
N LEU A 62 1.21 -10.24 4.07
CA LEU A 62 2.41 -11.10 4.06
C LEU A 62 2.83 -11.52 5.48
N PHE A 63 2.49 -10.77 6.52
CA PHE A 63 2.73 -11.19 7.91
C PHE A 63 1.80 -12.31 8.38
N LEU A 64 0.75 -12.66 7.61
CA LEU A 64 -0.14 -13.77 7.91
C LEU A 64 0.42 -15.15 7.47
N ILE A 65 1.55 -15.16 6.75
CA ILE A 65 2.25 -16.37 6.28
C ILE A 65 2.45 -17.43 7.37
N PRO A 66 2.86 -17.09 8.62
CA PRO A 66 3.11 -18.09 9.67
C PRO A 66 1.84 -18.85 10.10
N ASN A 67 0.66 -18.24 9.95
CA ASN A 67 -0.60 -18.81 10.45
C ASN A 67 -1.40 -19.55 9.36
N TYR A 68 -1.41 -19.03 8.12
CA TYR A 68 -2.26 -19.55 7.04
C TYR A 68 -1.48 -20.16 5.86
N GLY A 69 -0.14 -20.16 5.94
CA GLY A 69 0.74 -20.65 4.89
C GLY A 69 1.01 -19.62 3.78
N PHE A 70 2.05 -19.90 2.99
CA PHE A 70 2.58 -18.99 1.97
C PHE A 70 1.58 -18.71 0.84
N VAL A 71 0.90 -19.75 0.34
CA VAL A 71 0.00 -19.65 -0.83
C VAL A 71 -1.16 -18.70 -0.56
N ILE A 72 -1.89 -18.91 0.55
CA ILE A 72 -3.08 -18.13 0.89
C ILE A 72 -2.71 -16.68 1.16
N SER A 73 -1.66 -16.46 1.97
CA SER A 73 -1.21 -15.11 2.34
C SER A 73 -0.72 -14.31 1.13
N TYR A 74 0.02 -14.98 0.23
CA TYR A 74 0.48 -14.35 -1.00
C TYR A 74 -0.68 -14.03 -1.96
N THR A 75 -1.67 -14.92 -2.08
CA THR A 75 -2.87 -14.65 -2.88
C THR A 75 -3.62 -13.42 -2.35
N ILE A 76 -3.82 -13.31 -1.04
CA ILE A 76 -4.48 -12.15 -0.42
C ILE A 76 -3.67 -10.87 -0.65
N HIS A 77 -2.35 -10.91 -0.46
CA HIS A 77 -1.45 -9.79 -0.75
C HIS A 77 -1.63 -9.28 -2.19
N VAL A 78 -1.61 -10.18 -3.18
CA VAL A 78 -1.75 -9.82 -4.59
C VAL A 78 -3.14 -9.26 -4.90
N ILE A 79 -4.21 -9.85 -4.36
CA ILE A 79 -5.59 -9.36 -4.57
C ILE A 79 -5.72 -7.93 -4.03
N PHE A 80 -5.30 -7.68 -2.80
CA PHE A 80 -5.35 -6.34 -2.21
C PHE A 80 -4.53 -5.33 -3.02
N LYS A 81 -3.37 -5.73 -3.52
CA LYS A 81 -2.51 -4.88 -4.36
C LYS A 81 -3.16 -4.54 -5.70
N ILE A 82 -3.83 -5.50 -6.35
CA ILE A 82 -4.58 -5.26 -7.59
C ILE A 82 -5.74 -4.29 -7.35
N ILE A 83 -6.48 -4.46 -6.25
CA ILE A 83 -7.57 -3.55 -5.86
C ILE A 83 -7.02 -2.14 -5.63
N ALA A 84 -5.89 -2.00 -4.91
CA ALA A 84 -5.26 -0.71 -4.66
C ALA A 84 -4.88 -0.01 -5.96
N LEU A 85 -4.22 -0.72 -6.88
CA LEU A 85 -3.79 -0.19 -8.18
C LEU A 85 -4.97 0.16 -9.08
N THR A 86 -6.02 -0.66 -9.07
CA THR A 86 -7.24 -0.41 -9.84
C THR A 86 -7.96 0.82 -9.31
N CYS A 87 -8.05 0.95 -7.98
CA CYS A 87 -8.59 2.13 -7.33
C CYS A 87 -7.79 3.36 -7.75
N LEU A 88 -6.45 3.30 -7.70
CA LEU A 88 -5.52 4.35 -8.16
C LEU A 88 -5.80 4.76 -9.61
N ALA A 89 -5.89 3.81 -10.52
CA ALA A 89 -6.13 4.07 -11.94
C ALA A 89 -7.49 4.76 -12.17
N ILE A 90 -8.57 4.22 -11.61
CA ILE A 90 -9.93 4.75 -11.80
C ILE A 90 -10.11 6.11 -11.13
N GLY A 91 -9.69 6.25 -9.87
CA GLY A 91 -9.84 7.51 -9.16
C GLY A 91 -8.93 8.60 -9.70
N GLY A 92 -7.73 8.25 -10.21
CA GLY A 92 -6.88 9.19 -10.95
C GLY A 92 -7.54 9.74 -12.21
N LEU A 93 -8.25 8.90 -12.97
CA LEU A 93 -9.02 9.33 -14.15
C LEU A 93 -10.20 10.24 -13.78
N LYS A 94 -10.87 9.96 -12.66
CA LYS A 94 -12.00 10.75 -12.16
C LYS A 94 -11.59 12.15 -11.67
N PHE A 95 -10.29 12.40 -11.48
CA PHE A 95 -9.75 13.74 -11.26
C PHE A 95 -9.56 14.55 -12.55
N PHE A 96 -9.42 13.88 -13.69
CA PHE A 96 -9.23 14.51 -15.00
C PHE A 96 -10.55 14.79 -15.72
N VAL A 97 -11.57 13.97 -15.48
CA VAL A 97 -12.92 14.20 -16.03
C VAL A 97 -13.67 15.16 -15.11
N ARG A 98 -13.85 16.38 -15.62
CA ARG A 98 -14.55 17.48 -14.94
C ARG A 98 -16.06 17.27 -14.92
#